data_AF-A0A0Q5TZV4-F1
#
_entry.id   AF-A0A0Q5TZV4-F1
#
_cell.length_a   1.000
_cell.length_b   1.000
_cell.length_c   1.000
_cell.angle_alpha   90.00
_cell.angle_beta   90.00
_cell.angle_gamma   90.00
#
_symmetry.space_group_name_H-M   'P 1'
#
loop_
_entity.id
_entity.type
_entity.pdbx_description
1 polymer ?
#
loop_
_entity_poly.entity_id
_entity_poly.type
_entity_poly.pdbx_seq_one_letter_code
_entity_poly.pdbx_strand_id
1 'polypeptide(L)'
;MLSLHSPAFAVDGCLLPNNIVYRSATLFNHLGLETFQRGGLQTALSANNCSWTPKTGSACYVCATITGLACSDMASVGIRSTNFQMVQCNLDNYTFALSAAAGLCGMLIIRKQHRKK
;
A
#
# COMPACT_ATOMS: atom_id res chain seq x y z
N MET A 1 -1.30 -3.12 -19.76
CA MET A 1 -1.58 -3.22 -18.30
C MET A 1 -2.40 -2.00 -17.91
N LEU A 2 -3.71 -2.17 -17.71
CA LEU A 2 -4.60 -1.09 -17.30
C LEU A 2 -4.54 -0.99 -15.77
N SER A 3 -3.70 -0.10 -15.26
CA SER A 3 -3.70 0.26 -13.83
C SER A 3 -4.88 1.17 -13.58
N LEU A 4 -5.95 0.64 -12.97
CA LEU A 4 -7.04 1.44 -12.42
C LEU A 4 -6.47 2.32 -11.30
N HIS A 5 -6.24 3.58 -11.61
CA HIS A 5 -5.87 4.61 -10.65
C HIS A 5 -7.14 4.98 -9.85
N SER A 6 -7.36 4.26 -8.74
CA SER A 6 -8.25 4.73 -7.67
C SER A 6 -7.68 6.06 -7.12
N PRO A 7 -8.48 7.04 -6.67
CA PRO A 7 -7.97 8.24 -6.02
C PRO A 7 -7.20 7.81 -4.75
N ALA A 8 -5.90 7.59 -4.91
CA ALA A 8 -5.05 7.14 -3.84
C ALA A 8 -4.83 8.33 -2.91
N PHE A 9 -5.43 8.27 -1.73
CA PHE A 9 -5.02 9.13 -0.63
C PHE A 9 -3.54 8.86 -0.37
N ALA A 10 -2.70 9.78 -0.81
CA ALA A 10 -1.27 9.74 -0.56
C ALA A 10 -1.03 10.01 0.93
N VAL A 11 -0.25 9.15 1.57
CA VAL A 11 0.10 9.27 2.99
C VAL A 11 1.60 9.47 3.11
N ASP A 12 2.00 10.50 3.84
CA ASP A 12 3.40 10.77 4.13
C ASP A 12 3.80 10.13 5.45
N GLY A 13 4.94 9.45 5.49
CA GLY A 13 5.45 8.92 6.75
C GLY A 13 6.52 7.86 6.62
N CYS A 14 6.56 7.00 7.62
CA CYS A 14 7.46 5.85 7.74
C CYS A 14 6.66 4.54 7.77
N LEU A 15 6.82 3.72 6.74
CA LEU A 15 6.21 2.40 6.63
C LEU A 15 7.08 1.36 7.33
N LEU A 16 6.52 0.67 8.33
CA LEU A 16 7.13 -0.50 8.94
C LEU A 16 6.66 -1.81 8.27
N PRO A 17 7.37 -2.93 8.48
CA PRO A 17 6.96 -4.26 7.98
C PRO A 17 5.58 -4.73 8.46
N ASN A 18 5.01 -4.09 9.48
CA ASN A 18 3.66 -4.35 9.97
C ASN A 18 2.54 -3.71 9.11
N ASN A 19 2.86 -3.14 7.94
CA ASN A 19 1.91 -2.50 7.04
C ASN A 19 1.21 -1.25 7.61
N ILE A 20 1.87 -0.56 8.55
CA ILE A 20 1.41 0.70 9.14
C ILE A 20 2.37 1.82 8.75
N VAL A 21 1.80 2.94 8.27
CA VAL A 21 2.53 4.18 8.00
C VAL A 21 2.43 5.09 9.22
N TYR A 22 3.55 5.34 9.88
CA TYR A 22 3.67 6.26 11.01
C TYR A 22 3.91 7.67 10.48
N ARG A 23 3.11 8.63 10.95
CA ARG A 23 3.05 10.00 10.38
C ARG A 23 3.53 11.08 11.34
N SER A 24 3.52 10.80 12.64
CA SER A 24 4.02 11.75 13.66
C SER A 24 5.55 11.78 13.66
N ALA A 25 6.12 12.57 12.74
CA ALA A 25 7.54 12.87 12.72
C ALA A 25 7.89 13.92 13.77
N THR A 26 8.97 13.69 14.49
CA THR A 26 9.64 14.68 15.34
C THR A 26 11.00 14.95 14.71
N LEU A 27 11.23 16.21 14.34
CA LEU A 27 12.48 16.67 13.74
C LEU A 27 13.49 16.92 14.87
N PHE A 28 14.58 16.16 14.89
CA PHE A 28 15.73 16.52 15.70
C PHE A 28 16.62 17.48 14.92
N ASN A 29 16.35 18.78 15.08
CA ASN A 29 17.06 19.88 14.41
C ASN A 29 18.60 19.83 14.56
N HIS A 30 19.13 19.07 15.51
CA HIS A 30 20.58 19.02 15.80
C HIS A 30 21.33 17.87 15.10
N LEU A 31 20.64 16.87 14.55
CA LEU A 31 21.25 15.71 13.86
C LEU A 31 20.68 15.47 12.46
N GLY A 32 19.65 16.23 12.05
CA GLY A 32 18.97 16.01 10.76
C GLY A 32 18.25 14.67 10.68
N LEU A 33 18.10 13.96 11.81
CA LEU A 33 17.34 12.72 11.88
C LEU A 33 15.87 13.01 12.18
N GLU A 34 15.02 12.48 11.32
CA GLU A 34 13.58 12.44 11.55
C GLU A 34 13.20 11.09 12.15
N THR A 35 12.66 11.13 13.36
CA THR A 35 12.12 9.94 14.01
C THR A 35 10.61 10.04 14.12
N PHE A 36 9.95 8.89 14.04
CA PHE A 36 8.51 8.79 14.15
C PHE A 36 8.14 8.17 15.49
N GLN A 37 7.06 8.63 16.11
CA GLN A 37 6.58 8.04 17.36
C GLN A 37 5.49 7.00 17.09
N ARG A 38 5.63 5.81 17.67
CA ARG A 38 4.68 4.69 17.54
C ARG A 38 3.30 5.02 18.10
N GLY A 39 3.26 5.74 19.22
CA GLY A 39 2.00 6.20 19.84
C GLY A 39 1.36 7.43 19.17
N GLY A 40 1.92 7.94 18.07
CA GLY A 40 1.42 9.11 17.36
C GLY A 40 0.37 8.78 16.28
N LEU A 41 0.18 9.73 15.37
CA LEU A 41 -0.64 9.55 14.17
C LEU A 41 -0.05 8.43 13.31
N GLN A 42 -0.90 7.47 12.98
CA GLN A 42 -0.56 6.34 12.13
C GLN A 42 -1.71 6.04 11.18
N THR A 43 -1.39 5.42 10.05
CA THR A 43 -2.38 4.98 9.07
C THR A 43 -2.09 3.54 8.72
N ALA A 44 -3.00 2.66 9.13
CA ALA A 44 -2.97 1.25 8.77
C ALA A 44 -3.56 1.05 7.36
N LEU A 45 -3.25 -0.09 6.77
CA LEU A 45 -3.87 -0.54 5.54
C LEU A 45 -5.40 -0.62 5.70
N SER A 46 -6.16 -0.04 4.77
CA SER A 46 -7.62 -0.13 4.81
C SER A 46 -8.12 -1.46 4.23
N ALA A 47 -9.38 -1.79 4.51
CA ALA A 47 -10.02 -3.00 3.98
C ALA A 47 -9.91 -3.06 2.45
N ASN A 48 -9.74 -4.27 1.90
CA ASN A 48 -9.54 -4.57 0.48
C ASN A 48 -8.23 -4.05 -0.14
N ASN A 49 -7.29 -3.56 0.67
CA ASN A 49 -5.93 -3.27 0.22
C ASN A 49 -4.98 -4.34 0.74
N CYS A 50 -3.92 -4.61 -0.02
CA CYS A 50 -2.97 -5.70 0.24
C CYS A 50 -1.56 -5.20 0.58
N SER A 51 -1.20 -4.00 0.13
CA SER A 51 0.13 -3.46 0.39
C SER A 51 0.16 -1.94 0.22
N TRP A 52 1.28 -1.34 0.63
CA TRP A 52 1.61 0.05 0.35
C TRP A 52 2.61 0.14 -0.81
N THR A 53 2.54 1.23 -1.56
CA THR A 53 3.53 1.64 -2.56
C THR A 53 3.89 3.10 -2.36
N PRO A 54 5.14 3.53 -2.61
CA PRO A 54 6.28 2.71 -3.03
C PRO A 54 6.82 1.84 -1.88
N LYS A 55 7.42 0.69 -2.20
CA LYS A 55 8.13 -0.17 -1.22
C LYS A 55 9.62 0.18 -1.12
N THR A 56 10.01 1.30 -1.70
CA THR A 56 11.39 1.79 -1.78
C THR A 56 11.41 3.25 -1.34
N GLY A 57 12.50 3.65 -0.70
CA GLY A 57 12.64 4.97 -0.10
C GLY A 57 13.84 5.02 0.85
N SER A 58 14.03 6.14 1.53
CA SER A 58 15.08 6.27 2.54
C SER A 58 14.70 5.50 3.81
N ALA A 59 15.68 5.04 4.58
CA ALA A 59 15.39 4.46 5.88
C ALA A 59 14.77 5.50 6.82
N CYS A 60 13.86 5.05 7.69
CA CYS A 60 13.30 5.84 8.78
C CYS A 60 13.20 5.01 10.05
N TYR A 61 13.07 5.69 11.18
CA TYR A 61 13.10 5.08 12.50
C TYR A 61 11.82 5.40 13.24
N VAL A 62 11.15 4.37 13.74
CA VAL A 62 9.95 4.48 14.58
C VAL A 62 10.28 4.07 16.00
N CYS A 63 10.11 5.00 16.94
CA CYS A 63 10.36 4.86 18.37
C CYS A 63 9.08 4.52 19.13
N ALA A 64 9.15 3.64 20.13
CA ALA A 64 8.02 3.43 21.02
C ALA A 64 7.74 4.69 21.86
N THR A 65 8.80 5.21 22.48
CA THR A 65 8.78 6.45 23.27
C THR A 65 9.94 7.35 22.85
N ILE A 66 9.66 8.65 22.74
CA ILE A 66 10.67 9.68 22.49
C ILE A 66 10.83 10.46 23.80
N THR A 67 12.02 10.39 24.41
CA THR A 67 12.36 11.14 25.62
C THR A 67 13.42 12.17 25.29
N GLY A 68 13.02 13.45 25.25
CA GLY A 68 13.90 14.53 24.82
C GLY A 68 14.34 14.36 23.36
N LEU A 69 15.64 14.12 23.15
CA LEU A 69 16.27 13.96 21.84
C LEU A 69 16.55 12.48 21.45
N ALA A 70 16.14 11.53 22.27
CA ALA A 70 16.48 10.12 22.09
C ALA A 70 15.24 9.22 22.01
N CYS A 71 15.41 8.14 21.24
CA CYS A 71 14.52 6.98 21.27
C CYS A 71 14.79 6.23 22.58
N SER A 72 13.84 6.15 23.51
CA SER A 72 14.11 5.46 24.80
C SER A 72 14.16 3.94 24.64
N ASP A 73 13.60 3.41 23.54
CA ASP A 73 13.50 1.99 23.23
C ASP A 73 14.08 1.68 21.84
N MET A 74 14.26 0.40 21.52
CA MET A 74 14.71 -0.04 20.19
C MET A 74 13.84 0.55 19.07
N ALA A 75 14.47 1.39 18.24
CA ALA A 75 13.83 1.93 17.05
C ALA A 75 13.58 0.80 16.03
N SER A 76 12.35 0.73 15.52
CA SER A 76 12.02 -0.11 14.38
C SER A 76 12.42 0.61 13.09
N VAL A 77 13.14 -0.08 12.21
CA VAL A 77 13.55 0.49 10.92
C VAL A 77 12.48 0.24 9.88
N GLY A 78 12.09 1.30 9.17
CA GLY A 78 11.12 1.28 8.09
C GLY A 78 11.62 2.03 6.86
N ILE A 79 10.68 2.28 5.94
CA ILE A 79 10.92 2.99 4.69
C ILE A 79 10.12 4.29 4.71
N ARG A 80 10.77 5.41 4.39
CA ARG A 80 10.14 6.72 4.30
C ARG A 80 9.68 7.01 2.88
N SER A 81 8.49 7.56 2.74
CA SER A 81 7.98 8.11 1.49
C SER A 81 7.00 9.24 1.77
N THR A 82 6.90 10.17 0.83
CA THR A 82 5.92 11.27 0.81
C THR A 82 4.74 10.98 -0.12
N ASN A 83 4.51 9.71 -0.44
CA ASN A 83 3.43 9.30 -1.33
C ASN A 83 3.10 7.82 -1.14
N PHE A 84 2.85 7.39 0.10
CA PHE A 84 2.34 6.05 0.31
C PHE A 84 0.90 5.94 -0.18
N GLN A 85 0.71 5.08 -1.16
CA GLN A 85 -0.58 4.74 -1.76
C GLN A 85 -0.92 3.30 -1.44
N MET A 86 -2.16 3.06 -1.05
CA MET A 86 -2.66 1.71 -0.85
C MET A 86 -2.86 1.02 -2.19
N VAL A 87 -2.32 -0.18 -2.30
CA VAL A 87 -2.55 -1.07 -3.43
C VAL A 87 -3.74 -1.94 -3.11
N GLN A 88 -4.81 -1.76 -3.88
CA GLN A 88 -5.97 -2.64 -3.80
C GLN A 88 -5.54 -4.09 -4.05
N CYS A 89 -6.12 -5.01 -3.30
CA CYS A 89 -6.10 -6.44 -3.61
C CYS A 89 -6.93 -6.67 -4.88
N ASN A 90 -6.40 -6.27 -6.04
CA ASN A 90 -7.20 -6.17 -7.26
C ASN A 90 -6.99 -7.42 -8.14
N LEU A 91 -8.08 -8.15 -8.38
CA LEU A 91 -8.62 -8.52 -9.71
C LEU A 91 -9.52 -9.79 -9.66
N ASP A 92 -9.38 -10.65 -8.65
CA ASP A 92 -10.04 -11.97 -8.70
C ASP A 92 -11.57 -11.96 -8.62
N ASN A 93 -12.17 -10.94 -8.01
CA ASN A 93 -13.63 -10.81 -7.97
C ASN A 93 -14.26 -10.67 -9.37
N TYR A 94 -13.51 -10.22 -10.37
CA TYR A 94 -14.01 -10.06 -11.74
C TYR A 94 -13.44 -11.10 -12.71
N THR A 95 -12.37 -11.82 -12.34
CA THR A 95 -11.81 -12.89 -13.16
C THR A 95 -12.86 -13.94 -13.51
N PHE A 96 -13.71 -14.32 -12.55
CA PHE A 96 -14.80 -15.26 -12.80
C PHE A 96 -15.84 -14.71 -13.79
N ALA A 97 -16.30 -13.47 -13.60
CA ALA A 97 -17.28 -12.86 -14.50
C ALA A 97 -16.73 -12.67 -15.92
N LEU A 98 -15.47 -12.24 -16.06
CA LEU A 98 -14.80 -12.03 -17.34
C LEU A 98 -14.51 -13.36 -18.07
N SER A 99 -14.07 -14.38 -17.34
CA SER A 99 -13.85 -15.71 -17.91
C SER A 99 -15.16 -16.39 -18.34
N ALA A 100 -16.23 -16.25 -17.55
CA ALA A 100 -17.55 -16.73 -17.92
C ALA A 100 -18.10 -16.04 -19.18
N ALA A 101 -17.95 -14.70 -19.28
CA ALA A 101 -18.38 -13.95 -20.46
C ALA A 101 -17.59 -14.35 -21.72
N ALA A 102 -16.27 -14.52 -21.61
CA ALA A 102 -15.42 -14.98 -22.71
C ALA A 102 -15.81 -16.40 -23.19
N GLY A 103 -16.11 -17.31 -22.25
CA GLY A 103 -16.57 -18.66 -22.56
C GLY A 103 -17.90 -18.68 -23.32
N LEU A 104 -18.88 -17.89 -22.90
CA LEU A 104 -20.17 -17.78 -23.57
C LEU A 104 -20.05 -17.19 -24.99
N CYS A 105 -19.26 -16.13 -25.15
CA CYS A 105 -19.01 -15.55 -26.47
C CYS A 105 -18.34 -16.55 -27.41
N GLY A 106 -17.33 -17.30 -26.93
CA GLY A 106 -16.67 -18.35 -27.71
C GLY A 106 -17.65 -19.45 -28.16
N MET A 107 -18.52 -19.91 -27.26
CA MET A 107 -19.49 -20.96 -27.56
C MET A 107 -20.52 -20.53 -28.62
N LEU A 108 -20.97 -19.26 -28.57
CA LEU A 108 -21.92 -18.72 -29.54
C LEU A 108 -21.31 -18.60 -30.95
N ILE A 109 -20.02 -18.26 -31.04
CA ILE A 109 -19.30 -18.19 -32.32
C ILE A 109 -19.17 -19.58 -32.94
N ILE A 110 -18.77 -20.59 -32.16
CA ILE A 110 -18.65 -21.98 -32.62
C ILE A 110 -20.01 -22.51 -33.11
N ARG A 111 -21.08 -22.26 -32.35
CA ARG A 111 -22.44 -22.67 -32.75
C ARG A 111 -22.91 -22.02 -34.05
N LYS A 112 -22.54 -20.75 -34.31
CA LYS A 112 -22.87 -20.08 -35.57
C LYS A 112 -22.10 -20.65 -36.77
N GLN A 113 -20.85 -21.09 -36.59
CA GLN A 113 -20.09 -21.74 -37.66
C GLN A 113 -20.63 -23.12 -38.03
N HIS A 114 -21.04 -23.90 -37.04
CA HIS A 114 -21.64 -25.23 -37.28
C HIS A 114 -23.04 -25.20 -37.92
N ARG A 115 -23.78 -24.08 -37.87
CA ARG A 115 -25.07 -23.91 -38.57
C ARG A 115 -24.95 -23.40 -40.01
N LYS A 116 -23.76 -22.99 -40.45
CA LYS A 116 -23.52 -22.48 -41.82
C LYS A 116 -22.90 -23.54 -42.75
N LYS A 117 -22.61 -24.73 -42.23
CA LYS A 117 -22.38 -25.96 -42.99
C LYS A 117 -23.67 -26.77 -43.01
#